data_AF-A0A6I3MYS7-F1
#
_entry.id   AF-A0A6I3MYS7-F1
#
_cell.length_a   1.000
_cell.length_b   1.000
_cell.length_c   1.000
_cell.angle_alpha   90.00
_cell.angle_beta   90.00
_cell.angle_gamma   90.00
#
_symmetry.space_group_name_H-M   'P 1'
#
loop_
_entity.id
_entity.type
_entity.pdbx_description
1 polymer ?
#
loop_
_entity_poly.entity_id
_entity_poly.type
_entity_poly.pdbx_seq_one_letter_code
_entity_poly.pdbx_strand_id
1 'polypeptide(L)'
;MRLLPDPKIVRRIAGNPRAAENSAGGLGQGAEMAFGVLVFFLIGLVIDYFAGTTPLFMIVMTVFSCVGNFVKMWFGYDTQMKRLEAERAETRRVQPPSQAES
;
A
#
# COMPACT_ATOMS: atom_id res chain seq x y z
N MET A 1 -35.41 16.50 -14.23
CA MET A 1 -34.54 15.65 -13.40
C MET A 1 -33.11 15.74 -13.95
N ARG A 2 -32.22 16.52 -13.32
CA ARG A 2 -30.82 16.62 -13.74
C ARG A 2 -29.97 15.80 -12.76
N LEU A 3 -29.60 14.60 -13.19
CA LEU A 3 -28.77 13.63 -12.46
C LEU A 3 -27.26 13.90 -12.61
N LEU A 4 -26.87 15.03 -13.20
CA LEU A 4 -25.46 15.38 -13.33
C LEU A 4 -24.95 16.04 -12.04
N PRO A 5 -23.85 15.51 -11.45
CA PRO A 5 -23.19 16.17 -10.33
C PRO A 5 -22.80 17.60 -10.70
N ASP A 6 -22.91 18.52 -9.73
CA ASP A 6 -22.56 19.93 -9.92
C ASP A 6 -21.09 20.04 -10.42
N PRO A 7 -20.82 20.77 -11.52
CA PRO A 7 -19.48 20.86 -12.11
C PRO A 7 -18.42 21.37 -11.13
N LYS A 8 -18.82 22.13 -10.09
CA LYS A 8 -17.90 22.58 -9.04
C LYS A 8 -17.42 21.43 -8.15
N ILE A 9 -18.27 20.42 -7.92
CA ILE A 9 -17.94 19.22 -7.14
C ILE A 9 -16.96 18.35 -7.93
N VAL A 10 -17.20 18.15 -9.22
CA VAL A 10 -16.32 17.36 -10.12
C VAL A 10 -14.92 17.96 -10.17
N ARG A 11 -14.80 19.29 -10.30
CA ARG A 11 -13.50 19.98 -10.32
C ARG A 11 -12.75 19.87 -8.99
N ARG A 12 -13.46 19.86 -7.87
CA ARG A 12 -12.86 19.72 -6.52
C ARG A 12 -12.37 18.30 -6.26
N ILE A 13 -13.07 17.27 -6.76
CA ILE A 13 -12.65 15.87 -6.66
C ILE A 13 -11.44 15.61 -7.57
N ALA A 14 -11.49 16.07 -8.82
CA ALA A 14 -10.40 15.91 -9.78
C ALA A 14 -9.13 16.71 -9.40
N GLY A 15 -9.29 17.84 -8.70
CA GLY A 15 -8.19 18.66 -8.21
C GLY A 15 -7.69 18.33 -6.80
N ASN A 16 -8.19 17.26 -6.17
CA ASN A 16 -7.81 16.92 -4.80
C ASN A 16 -6.46 16.16 -4.79
N PRO A 17 -5.36 16.76 -4.29
CA PRO A 17 -4.03 16.13 -4.30
C PRO A 17 -3.99 14.82 -3.50
N ARG A 18 -4.85 14.69 -2.48
CA ARG A 18 -4.98 13.48 -1.66
C ARG A 18 -5.51 12.28 -2.44
N ALA A 19 -6.36 12.49 -3.44
CA ALA A 19 -6.86 11.39 -4.28
C ALA A 19 -5.76 10.84 -5.20
N ALA A 20 -4.89 11.72 -5.71
CA ALA A 20 -3.71 11.34 -6.49
C ALA A 20 -2.65 10.64 -5.61
N GLU A 21 -2.41 11.14 -4.40
CA GLU A 21 -1.47 10.54 -3.41
C GLU A 21 -1.89 9.11 -3.02
N ASN A 22 -3.17 8.90 -2.69
CA ASN A 22 -3.70 7.57 -2.35
C ASN A 22 -3.58 6.58 -3.52
N SER A 23 -3.77 7.07 -4.76
CA SER A 23 -3.64 6.25 -5.97
C SER A 23 -2.17 5.91 -6.26
N ALA A 24 -1.26 6.87 -6.03
CA ALA A 24 0.18 6.66 -6.16
C ALA A 24 0.72 5.64 -5.15
N GLY A 25 0.19 5.64 -3.92
CA GLY A 25 0.52 4.64 -2.89
C GLY A 25 0.18 3.20 -3.31
N GLY A 26 -1.00 2.99 -3.90
CA GLY A 26 -1.43 1.67 -4.37
C GLY A 26 -0.57 1.11 -5.51
N LEU A 27 -0.15 1.96 -6.46
CA LEU A 27 0.75 1.55 -7.54
C LEU A 27 2.17 1.24 -7.04
N GLY A 28 2.71 2.05 -6.13
CA GLY A 28 4.03 1.81 -5.55
C GLY A 28 4.09 0.49 -4.78
N GLN A 29 3.03 0.18 -4.03
CA GLN A 29 2.92 -1.09 -3.31
C GLN A 29 2.81 -2.28 -4.27
N GLY A 30 2.03 -2.18 -5.34
CA GLY A 30 1.93 -3.24 -6.34
C GLY A 30 3.25 -3.53 -7.07
N ALA A 31 3.99 -2.48 -7.42
CA ALA A 31 5.30 -2.61 -8.06
C ALA A 31 6.33 -3.29 -7.16
N GLU A 32 6.35 -2.95 -5.86
CA GLU A 32 7.26 -3.55 -4.90
C GLU A 32 6.97 -5.04 -4.68
N MET A 33 5.68 -5.41 -4.63
CA MET A 33 5.24 -6.81 -4.51
C MET A 33 5.64 -7.62 -5.75
N ALA A 34 5.40 -7.07 -6.94
CA ALA A 34 5.79 -7.69 -8.21
C ALA A 34 7.32 -7.87 -8.30
N PHE A 35 8.10 -6.89 -7.84
CA PHE A 35 9.55 -7.00 -7.77
C PHE A 35 10.00 -8.12 -6.82
N GLY A 36 9.41 -8.22 -5.63
CA GLY A 36 9.69 -9.31 -4.70
C GLY A 36 9.38 -10.69 -5.28
N VAL A 37 8.23 -10.84 -5.95
CA VAL A 37 7.87 -12.10 -6.63
C VAL A 37 8.85 -12.42 -7.76
N LEU A 38 9.20 -11.43 -8.59
CA LEU A 38 10.13 -11.60 -9.70
C LEU A 38 11.52 -12.07 -9.23
N VAL A 39 12.05 -11.47 -8.17
CA VAL A 39 13.37 -11.85 -7.64
C VAL A 39 13.39 -13.30 -7.19
N PHE A 40 12.42 -13.72 -6.37
CA PHE A 40 12.36 -15.10 -5.87
C PHE A 40 12.04 -16.12 -6.98
N PHE A 41 11.23 -15.74 -7.96
CA PHE A 41 10.98 -16.54 -9.15
C PHE A 41 12.27 -16.80 -9.94
N LEU A 42 13.06 -15.75 -10.21
CA LEU A 42 14.30 -15.87 -10.97
C LEU A 42 15.33 -16.72 -10.21
N ILE A 43 15.44 -16.55 -8.90
CA ILE A 43 16.34 -17.37 -8.07
C ILE A 43 15.91 -18.84 -8.14
N GLY A 44 14.62 -19.14 -7.94
CA GLY A 44 14.11 -20.50 -8.03
C GLY A 44 14.32 -21.13 -9.40
N LEU A 45 14.14 -20.35 -10.48
CA LEU A 45 14.39 -20.79 -11.86
C LEU A 45 15.86 -21.12 -12.11
N VAL A 46 16.79 -20.30 -11.61
CA VAL A 46 18.23 -20.58 -11.71
C VAL A 46 18.59 -21.87 -10.96
N ILE A 47 18.07 -22.04 -9.74
CA ILE A 47 18.32 -23.25 -8.94
C ILE A 47 17.78 -24.50 -9.65
N ASP A 48 16.53 -24.46 -10.13
CA ASP A 48 15.94 -25.59 -10.85
C ASP A 48 16.70 -25.92 -12.14
N TYR A 49 17.23 -24.91 -12.85
CA TYR A 49 18.05 -25.10 -14.05
C TYR A 49 19.38 -25.82 -13.76
N PHE A 50 20.05 -25.48 -12.66
CA PHE A 50 21.31 -26.13 -12.28
C PHE A 50 21.10 -27.50 -11.62
N ALA A 51 20.04 -27.66 -10.84
CA ALA A 51 19.76 -28.90 -10.09
C ALA A 51 19.07 -29.96 -10.95
N GLY A 52 18.52 -29.60 -12.12
CA GLY A 52 17.74 -30.50 -12.97
C GLY A 52 16.44 -30.98 -12.33
N THR A 53 16.04 -30.37 -11.21
CA THR A 53 14.78 -30.64 -10.54
C THR A 53 13.64 -30.04 -11.37
N THR A 54 12.61 -30.84 -11.63
CA THR A 54 11.29 -30.31 -12.02
C THR A 54 10.87 -29.21 -11.03
N PRO A 55 10.06 -28.21 -11.43
CA PRO A 55 10.14 -26.81 -10.97
C PRO A 55 9.72 -26.59 -9.50
N LEU A 56 10.39 -27.28 -8.58
CA LEU A 56 10.03 -27.40 -7.18
C LEU A 56 10.59 -26.22 -6.40
N PHE A 57 11.85 -25.83 -6.66
CA PHE A 57 12.44 -24.67 -6.00
C PHE A 57 11.77 -23.38 -6.44
N MET A 58 11.45 -23.25 -7.72
CA MET A 58 10.67 -22.15 -8.26
C MET A 58 9.31 -22.01 -7.57
N ILE A 59 8.56 -23.11 -7.41
CA ILE A 59 7.25 -23.08 -6.72
C ILE A 59 7.44 -22.69 -5.25
N VAL A 60 8.37 -23.34 -4.53
CA VAL A 60 8.61 -23.07 -3.11
C VAL A 60 9.04 -21.62 -2.88
N MET A 61 9.97 -21.10 -3.66
CA MET A 61 10.44 -19.72 -3.54
C MET A 61 9.36 -18.70 -3.91
N THR A 62 8.56 -18.97 -4.93
CA THR A 62 7.45 -18.08 -5.32
C THR A 62 6.40 -18.02 -4.22
N VAL A 63 6.01 -19.17 -3.66
CA VAL A 63 5.08 -19.24 -2.52
C VAL A 63 5.66 -18.51 -1.31
N PHE A 64 6.94 -18.73 -1.00
CA PHE A 64 7.63 -18.02 0.08
C PHE A 64 7.62 -16.50 -0.11
N SER A 65 7.88 -16.01 -1.32
CA SER A 65 7.82 -14.58 -1.66
C SER A 65 6.42 -14.00 -1.49
N CYS A 66 5.39 -14.75 -1.91
CA CYS A 66 4.01 -14.37 -1.68
C CYS A 66 3.73 -14.22 -0.18
N VAL A 67 4.07 -15.23 0.63
CA VAL A 67 3.86 -15.19 2.09
C VAL A 67 4.66 -14.04 2.73
N GLY A 68 5.92 -13.83 2.35
CA GLY A 68 6.75 -12.75 2.85
C GLY A 68 6.16 -11.36 2.55
N ASN A 69 5.62 -11.17 1.34
CA ASN A 69 4.91 -9.96 0.95
C ASN A 69 3.63 -9.73 1.79
N PHE A 70 2.86 -10.78 2.07
CA PHE A 70 1.71 -10.71 2.98
C PHE A 70 2.10 -10.33 4.41
N VAL A 71 3.18 -10.94 4.93
CA VAL A 71 3.71 -10.62 6.27
C VAL A 71 4.19 -9.17 6.32
N LYS A 72 4.90 -8.70 5.30
CA LYS A 72 5.32 -7.30 5.19
C LYS A 72 4.11 -6.36 5.15
N MET A 73 3.06 -6.70 4.42
CA MET A 73 1.82 -5.90 4.39
C MET A 73 1.19 -5.81 5.77
N TRP A 74 1.20 -6.90 6.55
CA TRP A 74 0.70 -6.92 7.91
C TRP A 74 1.52 -6.03 8.85
N PHE A 75 2.86 -6.09 8.80
CA PHE A 75 3.72 -5.20 9.59
C PHE A 75 3.63 -3.73 9.14
N GLY A 76 3.49 -3.48 7.84
CA GLY A 76 3.30 -2.14 7.29
C GLY A 76 1.98 -1.50 7.73
N TYR A 77 0.98 -2.30 8.07
CA TYR A 77 -0.29 -1.80 8.59
C TYR A 77 -0.13 -1.21 10.01
N ASP A 78 0.66 -1.84 10.86
CA ASP A 78 0.91 -1.39 12.24
C ASP A 78 1.67 -0.05 12.26
N THR A 79 2.59 0.15 11.33
CA THR A 79 3.34 1.43 11.22
C THR A 79 2.50 2.58 10.69
N GLN A 80 1.56 2.31 9.78
CA GLN A 80 0.60 3.31 9.28
C GLN A 80 -0.38 3.77 10.37
N MET A 81 -0.86 2.86 11.21
CA MET A 81 -1.76 3.20 12.32
C MET A 81 -1.06 4.08 13.36
N LYS A 82 0.19 3.75 13.74
CA LYS A 82 0.99 4.59 14.64
C LYS A 82 1.23 5.99 14.09
N ARG A 83 1.42 6.12 12.77
CA ARG A 83 1.57 7.44 12.12
C ARG A 83 0.27 8.26 12.18
N LEU A 84 -0.87 7.63 11.90
CA LEU A 84 -2.17 8.29 11.97
C LEU A 84 -2.56 8.67 13.41
N GLU A 85 -2.18 7.86 14.40
CA GLU A 85 -2.36 8.20 15.82
C GLU A 85 -1.48 9.38 16.25
N ALA A 86 -0.22 9.42 15.80
CA ALA A 86 0.67 10.55 16.06
C ALA A 86 0.13 11.86 15.44
N GLU A 87 -0.35 11.82 14.20
CA GLU A 87 -0.91 12.97 13.50
C GLU A 87 -2.20 13.47 14.19
N ARG A 88 -3.03 12.55 14.70
CA ARG A 88 -4.23 12.89 15.51
C ARG A 88 -3.86 13.46 16.87
N ALA A 89 -2.81 12.98 17.51
CA ALA A 89 -2.32 13.50 18.77
C ALA A 89 -1.78 14.94 18.62
N GLU A 90 -1.07 15.22 17.53
CA GLU A 90 -0.62 16.58 17.18
C GLU A 90 -1.80 17.51 16.89
N THR A 91 -2.77 17.06 16.09
CA THR A 91 -3.99 17.85 15.81
C THR A 91 -4.79 18.14 17.09
N ARG A 92 -4.90 17.17 18.01
CA ARG A 92 -5.55 17.36 19.33
C ARG A 92 -4.76 18.31 20.24
N ARG A 93 -3.42 18.38 20.12
CA ARG A 93 -2.59 19.33 20.87
C ARG A 93 -2.70 20.76 20.33
N VAL A 94 -2.95 20.92 19.04
CA VAL A 94 -3.07 22.23 18.38
C VAL A 94 -4.44 22.88 18.60
N GLN A 95 -5.50 22.12 18.90
CA GLN A 95 -6.82 22.68 19.25
C GLN A 95 -6.92 22.96 20.77
N PRO A 96 -6.83 24.23 21.23
CA PRO A 96 -7.02 24.55 22.65
C PRO A 96 -8.51 24.44 23.00
N PRO A 97 -8.87 24.20 24.28
CA PRO A 97 -10.25 24.00 24.74
C PRO A 97 -11.11 25.28 24.77
N SER A 98 -11.03 26.16 23.77
CA SER A 98 -11.69 27.48 23.78
C SER A 98 -12.94 27.58 22.88
N GLN A 99 -13.55 26.46 22.47
CA GLN A 99 -14.76 26.45 21.62
C GLN A 99 -15.89 25.59 22.22
N ALA A 100 -15.83 25.26 23.51
CA ALA A 100 -16.89 24.54 24.21
C ALA A 100 -17.82 25.47 25.03
N GLU A 101 -17.52 26.77 25.11
CA GLU A 101 -18.32 27.77 25.83
C GLU A 101 -18.41 29.06 25.01
N SER A 102 -19.43 29.17 24.14
CA SER A 102 -20.07 30.43 23.73
C SER A 102 -21.27 30.13 22.86
#